data_AF-A0A6P6TIQ4-F1
#
_entry.id   AF-A0A6P6TIQ4-F1
#
_cell.length_a   1.000
_cell.length_b   1.000
_cell.length_c   1.000
_cell.angle_alpha   90.00
_cell.angle_beta   90.00
_cell.angle_gamma   90.00
#
_symmetry.space_group_name_H-M   'P 1'
#
loop_
_entity.id
_entity.type
_entity.pdbx_description
1 polymer ?
#
loop_
_entity_poly.entity_id
_entity_poly.type
_entity_poly.pdbx_seq_one_letter_code
_entity_poly.pdbx_strand_id
1 'polypeptide(L)'
;MTIVLRFVDKQGYIRERFFDIVHVHETNSLTLKKEICDVLSRHNLSVQNIRGQGYDGASNMRGEWNGLQALFIQECPYAYYIHCFAHRLQLTLVATSQELQQSVHFLL
;
A
#
# COMPACT_ATOMS: atom_id res chain seq x y z
N MET A 1 1.38 4.95 -10.65
CA MET A 1 1.67 4.58 -9.25
C MET A 1 2.63 5.59 -8.66
N THR A 2 2.33 6.12 -7.49
CA THR A 2 3.22 7.03 -6.76
C THR A 2 3.97 6.25 -5.70
N ILE A 3 5.27 6.47 -5.57
CA ILE A 3 6.11 5.86 -4.54
C ILE A 3 6.54 6.95 -3.57
N VAL A 4 6.29 6.70 -2.29
CA VAL A 4 6.69 7.56 -1.17
C VAL A 4 7.54 6.72 -0.22
N LEU A 5 8.70 7.23 0.15
CA LEU A 5 9.58 6.58 1.12
C LEU A 5 9.37 7.20 2.50
N ARG A 6 9.19 6.33 3.49
CA ARG A 6 9.23 6.68 4.90
C ARG A 6 10.44 6.02 5.55
N PHE A 7 11.34 6.83 6.12
CA PHE A 7 12.61 6.36 6.68
C PHE A 7 13.01 7.16 7.92
N VAL A 8 14.00 6.66 8.64
CA VAL A 8 14.61 7.35 9.79
C VAL A 8 15.89 8.03 9.32
N ASP A 9 16.03 9.33 9.55
CA ASP A 9 17.24 10.08 9.20
C ASP A 9 18.37 9.85 10.20
N LYS A 10 19.54 10.44 9.94
CA LYS A 10 20.73 10.30 10.80
C LYS A 10 20.54 10.86 12.21
N GLN A 11 19.55 11.72 12.41
CA GLN A 11 19.20 12.33 13.68
C GLN A 11 18.12 11.52 14.43
N GLY A 12 17.65 10.41 13.84
CA GLY A 12 16.61 9.57 14.44
C GLY A 12 15.18 10.05 14.14
N TYR A 13 14.99 11.06 13.29
CA TYR A 13 13.65 11.55 12.95
C TYR A 13 13.04 10.77 11.79
N ILE A 14 11.74 10.47 11.91
CA ILE A 14 10.96 9.92 10.82
C ILE A 14 10.78 11.00 9.75
N ARG A 15 11.14 10.66 8.52
CA ARG A 15 10.94 11.47 7.32
C ARG A 15 10.05 10.70 6.35
N GLU A 16 9.22 11.46 5.64
CA GLU A 16 8.42 10.97 4.53
C GLU A 16 8.70 11.85 3.32
N ARG A 17 9.03 11.23 2.18
CA ARG A 17 9.43 11.93 0.96
C ARG A 17 8.81 11.27 -0.26
N PHE A 18 8.22 12.09 -1.13
CA PHE A 18 7.94 11.68 -2.50
C PHE A 18 9.24 11.17 -3.13
N PHE A 19 9.15 10.03 -3.81
CA PHE A 19 10.32 9.37 -4.37
C PHE A 19 10.24 9.30 -5.88
N ASP A 20 9.15 8.74 -6.42
CA ASP A 20 8.96 8.64 -7.86
C ASP A 20 7.47 8.52 -8.23
N ILE A 21 7.17 8.78 -9.50
CA ILE A 21 5.90 8.48 -10.13
C ILE A 21 6.13 7.60 -11.36
N VAL A 22 5.57 6.40 -11.32
CA VAL A 22 5.74 5.39 -12.37
C VAL A 22 4.42 5.20 -13.11
N HIS A 23 4.46 5.29 -14.43
CA HIS A 23 3.34 4.84 -15.25
C HIS A 23 3.33 3.31 -15.27
N VAL A 24 2.21 2.72 -14.87
CA VAL A 24 2.03 1.26 -14.84
C VAL A 24 0.91 0.90 -15.81
N HIS A 25 1.20 0.04 -16.78
CA HIS A 25 0.21 -0.38 -17.78
C HIS A 25 -0.87 -1.29 -17.15
N GLU A 26 -0.48 -2.11 -16.18
CA GLU A 26 -1.36 -3.02 -15.46
C GLU A 26 -1.17 -2.90 -13.96
N THR A 27 -2.27 -3.02 -13.20
CA THR A 27 -2.27 -2.92 -11.73
C THR A 27 -2.34 -4.29 -11.05
N ASN A 28 -1.87 -5.34 -11.72
CA ASN A 28 -1.71 -6.66 -11.09
C ASN A 28 -0.46 -6.66 -10.18
N SER A 29 -0.44 -7.53 -9.18
CA SER A 29 0.58 -7.53 -8.13
C SER A 29 2.01 -7.74 -8.64
N LEU A 30 2.18 -8.56 -9.69
CA LEU A 30 3.50 -8.86 -10.26
C LEU A 30 4.06 -7.64 -10.98
N THR A 31 3.24 -6.97 -11.80
CA THR A 31 3.63 -5.73 -12.47
C THR A 31 3.99 -4.67 -11.44
N LEU A 32 3.15 -4.46 -10.41
CA LEU A 32 3.44 -3.48 -9.36
C LEU A 32 4.74 -3.78 -8.62
N LYS A 33 4.99 -5.04 -8.25
CA LYS A 33 6.24 -5.45 -7.59
C LYS A 33 7.45 -5.14 -8.47
N LYS A 34 7.40 -5.54 -9.74
CA LYS A 34 8.49 -5.31 -10.69
C LYS A 34 8.83 -3.83 -10.78
N GLU A 35 7.84 -2.98 -11.01
CA GLU A 35 8.03 -1.54 -11.16
C GLU A 35 8.61 -0.90 -9.89
N ILE A 36 8.17 -1.33 -8.70
CA ILE A 36 8.76 -0.88 -7.43
C ILE A 36 10.23 -1.33 -7.32
N CYS A 37 10.54 -2.60 -7.61
CA CYS A 37 11.91 -3.11 -7.57
C CYS A 37 12.83 -2.39 -8.57
N ASP A 38 12.33 -2.07 -9.77
CA ASP A 38 13.06 -1.34 -10.80
C ASP A 38 13.37 0.09 -10.34
N VAL A 39 12.41 0.79 -9.71
CA VAL A 39 12.64 2.12 -9.12
C VAL A 39 13.68 2.05 -8.01
N LEU A 40 13.55 1.12 -7.07
CA LEU A 40 14.50 0.97 -5.97
C LEU A 40 15.91 0.68 -6.49
N SER A 41 16.03 -0.22 -7.48
CA SER A 41 17.31 -0.59 -8.10
C SER A 41 17.98 0.59 -8.80
N ARG A 42 17.21 1.42 -9.54
CA ARG A 42 17.73 2.65 -10.18
C ARG A 42 18.37 3.62 -9.19
N HIS A 43 17.94 3.58 -7.93
CA HIS A 43 18.47 4.42 -6.85
C HIS A 43 19.40 3.68 -5.90
N ASN A 44 19.86 2.47 -6.26
CA ASN A 44 20.74 1.62 -5.45
C ASN A 44 20.14 1.28 -4.06
N LEU A 45 18.82 1.20 -3.96
CA LEU A 45 18.13 0.76 -2.75
C LEU A 45 17.79 -0.72 -2.88
N SER A 46 18.24 -1.52 -1.91
CA SER A 46 17.89 -2.94 -1.85
C SER A 46 16.49 -3.14 -1.28
N VAL A 47 15.71 -4.05 -1.89
CA VAL A 47 14.43 -4.55 -1.37
C VAL A 47 14.60 -5.12 0.04
N GLN A 48 15.77 -5.66 0.37
CA GLN A 48 16.08 -6.22 1.70
C GLN A 48 16.10 -5.17 2.83
N ASN A 49 16.14 -3.88 2.46
CA ASN A 49 16.08 -2.77 3.41
C ASN A 49 14.64 -2.32 3.71
N ILE A 50 13.64 -2.86 3.03
CA ILE A 50 12.23 -2.53 3.30
C ILE A 50 11.84 -3.07 4.67
N ARG A 51 11.20 -2.22 5.46
CA ARG A 51 10.68 -2.57 6.78
C ARG A 51 9.17 -2.46 6.89
N GLY A 52 8.49 -1.94 5.87
CA GLY A 52 7.04 -1.82 5.88
C GLY A 52 6.50 -1.51 4.50
N GLN A 53 5.25 -1.91 4.27
CA GLN A 53 4.54 -1.74 3.01
C GLN A 53 3.18 -1.09 3.30
N GLY A 54 2.98 0.16 2.88
CA GLY A 54 1.76 0.92 3.16
C GLY A 54 0.94 1.20 1.92
N TYR A 55 -0.16 0.48 1.71
CA TYR A 55 -1.08 0.69 0.59
C TYR A 55 -2.52 0.21 0.92
N ASP A 56 -3.44 0.35 -0.02
CA ASP A 56 -4.86 0.05 0.18
C ASP A 56 -5.18 -1.46 0.29
N GLY A 57 -6.44 -1.74 0.57
CA GLY A 57 -6.97 -3.08 0.76
C GLY A 57 -7.46 -3.76 -0.52
N ALA A 58 -7.06 -3.32 -1.72
CA ALA A 58 -7.44 -4.01 -2.96
C ALA A 58 -6.87 -5.44 -2.99
N SER A 59 -7.53 -6.38 -3.67
CA SER A 59 -7.10 -7.79 -3.72
C SER A 59 -5.66 -7.97 -4.23
N ASN A 60 -5.28 -7.20 -5.25
CA ASN A 60 -3.90 -7.19 -5.79
C ASN A 60 -2.88 -6.60 -4.81
N MET A 61 -3.32 -5.88 -3.78
CA MET A 61 -2.46 -5.29 -2.76
C MET A 61 -2.38 -6.18 -1.51
N ARG A 62 -3.53 -6.42 -0.87
CA ARG A 62 -3.67 -7.17 0.40
C ARG A 62 -3.80 -8.69 0.24
N GLY A 63 -3.81 -9.21 -0.98
CA GLY A 63 -3.98 -10.66 -1.19
C GLY A 63 -2.92 -11.47 -0.43
N GLU A 64 -3.34 -12.53 0.24
CA GLU A 64 -2.47 -13.37 1.10
C GLU A 64 -1.47 -14.21 0.28
N TRP A 65 -1.84 -14.60 -0.93
CA TRP A 65 -1.05 -15.52 -1.76
C TRP A 65 -0.40 -14.81 -2.95
N ASN A 66 -1.20 -14.03 -3.68
CA ASN A 66 -0.78 -13.34 -4.90
C ASN A 66 -0.90 -11.82 -4.79
N GLY A 67 -1.13 -11.28 -3.58
CA GLY A 67 -1.13 -9.84 -3.37
C GLY A 67 0.28 -9.28 -3.32
N LEU A 68 0.42 -7.99 -3.59
CA LEU A 68 1.69 -7.27 -3.49
C LEU A 68 2.35 -7.50 -2.13
N GLN A 69 1.56 -7.55 -1.05
CA GLN A 69 2.09 -7.81 0.29
C GLN A 69 2.78 -9.16 0.40
N ALA A 70 2.17 -10.21 -0.15
CA ALA A 70 2.66 -11.56 -0.07
C ALA A 70 3.96 -11.69 -0.86
N LEU A 71 3.99 -11.09 -2.05
CA LEU A 71 5.16 -11.12 -2.93
C LEU A 71 6.38 -10.42 -2.33
N PHE A 72 6.19 -9.32 -1.60
CA PHE A 72 7.29 -8.65 -0.89
C PHE A 72 7.67 -9.34 0.41
N ILE A 73 6.72 -9.90 1.17
CA ILE A 73 7.03 -10.67 2.39
C ILE A 73 7.85 -11.92 2.05
N GLN A 74 7.55 -12.59 0.93
CA GLN A 74 8.33 -13.75 0.45
C GLN A 74 9.79 -13.38 0.15
N GLU A 75 10.05 -12.18 -0.34
CA GLU A 75 11.41 -11.72 -0.69
C GLU A 75 12.12 -11.02 0.48
N CYS A 76 11.39 -10.28 1.30
CA CYS A 76 11.85 -9.58 2.49
C CYS A 76 10.87 -9.84 3.65
N PRO A 77 11.13 -10.86 4.49
CA PRO A 77 10.24 -11.25 5.59
C PRO A 77 9.95 -10.15 6.63
N TYR A 78 10.78 -9.10 6.66
CA TYR A 78 10.65 -7.96 7.58
C TYR A 78 9.76 -6.83 7.03
N ALA A 79 9.31 -6.92 5.79
CA ALA A 79 8.46 -5.91 5.15
C ALA A 79 6.99 -6.12 5.53
N TYR A 80 6.57 -5.75 6.74
CA TYR A 80 5.19 -5.97 7.17
C TYR A 80 4.20 -5.05 6.43
N TYR A 81 3.02 -5.58 6.12
CA TYR A 81 1.96 -4.82 5.46
C TYR A 81 1.17 -3.97 6.46
N ILE A 82 0.86 -2.74 6.05
CA ILE A 82 -0.01 -1.80 6.77
C ILE A 82 -1.14 -1.39 5.83
N HIS A 83 -2.37 -1.72 6.22
CA HIS A 83 -3.55 -1.27 5.49
C HIS A 83 -3.75 0.23 5.68
N CYS A 84 -3.81 0.98 4.58
CA CYS A 84 -3.99 2.42 4.56
C CYS A 84 -5.18 2.87 5.43
N PHE A 85 -4.89 3.67 6.47
CA PHE A 85 -5.89 4.14 7.42
C PHE A 85 -6.95 5.02 6.78
N ALA A 86 -6.56 5.91 5.85
CA ALA A 86 -7.50 6.76 5.12
C ALA A 86 -8.50 5.93 4.30
N HIS A 87 -8.03 4.87 3.66
CA HIS A 87 -8.90 3.95 2.91
C HIS A 87 -9.84 3.19 3.85
N ARG A 88 -9.35 2.71 5.00
CA ARG A 88 -10.19 2.07 6.03
C ARG A 88 -11.27 3.00 6.55
N LEU A 89 -10.91 4.24 6.88
CA LEU A 89 -11.86 5.24 7.36
C LEU A 89 -12.94 5.52 6.31
N GLN A 90 -12.54 5.69 5.05
CA GLN A 90 -13.48 5.89 3.95
C GLN A 90 -14.45 4.71 3.81
N LEU A 91 -13.97 3.47 3.86
CA LEU A 91 -14.82 2.28 3.77
C LEU A 91 -15.84 2.24 4.91
N THR A 92 -15.42 2.53 6.15
CA THR A 92 -16.33 2.59 7.30
C THR A 92 -17.39 3.68 7.13
N LEU A 93 -17.00 4.89 6.72
CA LEU A 93 -17.93 6.00 6.53
C LEU A 93 -18.97 5.70 5.45
N VAL A 94 -18.56 5.10 4.33
CA VAL A 94 -19.46 4.71 3.25
C VAL A 94 -20.44 3.63 3.72
N ALA A 95 -19.94 2.59 4.38
CA ALA A 95 -20.79 1.50 4.88
C ALA A 95 -21.85 2.01 5.87
N THR A 96 -21.44 2.79 6.88
CA THR A 96 -22.37 3.34 7.87
C THR A 96 -23.40 4.29 7.23
N SER A 97 -22.98 5.10 6.24
CA SER A 97 -23.90 6.00 5.55
C SER A 97 -24.97 5.25 4.75
N GLN A 98 -24.60 4.15 4.10
CA GLN A 98 -25.54 3.30 3.35
C GLN A 98 -26.53 2.58 4.25
N GLU A 99 -26.10 2.07 5.40
CA GLU A 99 -26.98 1.44 6.40
C GLU A 99 -28.00 2.43 6.96
N LEU A 100 -27.59 3.68 7.22
CA LEU A 100 -28.50 4.73 7.67
C LEU A 100 -29.54 5.09 6.61
N GLN A 101 -29.14 5.19 5.33
CA GLN A 101 -30.08 5.43 4.23
C GLN A 101 -31.10 4.29 4.07
N GLN A 102 -30.66 3.04 4.16
CA GLN A 102 -31.57 1.88 4.14
C GLN A 102 -32.54 1.89 5.34
N SER A 103 -32.05 2.25 6.53
CA SER A 103 -32.87 2.32 7.73
C SER A 103 -33.93 3.42 7.67
N VAL A 104 -33.61 4.58 7.10
CA VAL A 104 -34.58 5.68 6.90
C VAL A 104 -35.60 5.32 5.82
N HIS A 105 -35.21 4.62 4.75
CA HIS A 105 -36.15 4.13 3.74
C HIS A 105 -37.07 3.01 4.28
N PHE A 106 -36.64 2.24 5.28
CA PHE A 106 -37.51 1.22 5.90
C PHE A 106 -38.55 1.83 6.85
N LEU A 107 -38.28 3.04 7.38
CA LEU A 107 -39.16 3.74 8.34
C LEU A 107 -40.17 4.69 7.67
N LEU A 108 -40.10 4.86 6.33
CA LEU A 108 -41.05 5.60 5.50
C LEU A 108 -41.84 4.63 4.61
#